data_AF-A0A7W1UCR3-F1
#
_entry.id   AF-A0A7W1UCR3-F1
#
_cell.length_a   1.000
_cell.length_b   1.000
_cell.length_c   1.000
_cell.angle_alpha   90.00
_cell.angle_beta   90.00
_cell.angle_gamma   90.00
#
_symmetry.space_group_name_H-M   'P 1'
#
loop_
_entity.id
_entity.type
_entity.pdbx_description
1 polymer ?
#
loop_
_entity_poly.entity_id
_entity_poly.type
_entity_poly.pdbx_seq_one_letter_code
_entity_poly.pdbx_strand_id
1 'polypeptide(L)' 'MKITHLLTVEEAATRLGIKPSTIRRRILERRIDYVKHGRAVRIPVETVEQIITTGFRPAITEQTNV' A
#
# COMPACT_ATOMS: atom_id res chain seq x y z
N MET A 1 -14.90 4.75 -9.12
CA MET A 1 -14.20 4.36 -7.87
C MET A 1 -14.18 5.58 -6.95
N LYS A 2 -14.73 5.48 -5.75
CA LYS A 2 -14.90 6.63 -4.84
C LYS A 2 -13.74 6.60 -3.85
N ILE A 3 -12.86 7.60 -3.89
CA ILE A 3 -11.75 7.72 -2.93
C ILE A 3 -12.39 8.09 -1.59
N THR A 4 -12.48 7.13 -0.68
CA THR A 4 -13.29 7.31 0.55
C THR A 4 -12.43 7.81 1.70
N HIS A 5 -11.16 7.37 1.77
CA HIS A 5 -10.23 7.74 2.82
C HIS A 5 -8.81 7.93 2.29
N LEU A 6 -8.16 8.99 2.77
CA LEU A 6 -6.81 9.39 2.39
C LEU A 6 -5.87 9.24 3.59
N LEU A 7 -4.83 8.44 3.43
CA LEU A 7 -3.78 8.23 4.42
C LEU A 7 -2.61 9.17 4.19
N THR A 8 -1.92 9.51 5.26
CA THR A 8 -0.57 10.08 5.23
C THR A 8 0.46 9.03 4.82
N VAL A 9 1.67 9.49 4.50
CA VAL A 9 2.80 8.59 4.19
C VAL A 9 3.10 7.68 5.38
N GLU A 10 3.07 8.25 6.58
CA GLU A 10 3.35 7.57 7.84
C GLU A 10 2.29 6.51 8.15
N GLU A 11 1.00 6.82 7.99
CA GLU A 11 -0.08 5.85 8.19
C GLU A 11 -0.02 4.69 7.18
N ALA A 12 0.22 4.99 5.89
CA ALA A 12 0.35 3.96 4.87
C ALA A 12 1.58 3.06 5.13
N ALA A 13 2.68 3.64 5.59
CA ALA A 13 3.89 2.91 5.95
C ALA A 13 3.65 1.97 7.13
N THR A 14 2.99 2.45 8.19
CA THR A 14 2.59 1.65 9.35
C THR A 14 1.70 0.49 8.93
N ARG A 15 0.69 0.73 8.09
CA ARG A 15 -0.25 -0.31 7.62
C ARG A 15 0.45 -1.39 6.79
N LEU A 16 1.44 -1.03 5.99
CA LEU A 16 2.23 -1.96 5.17
C LEU A 16 3.41 -2.60 5.92
N GLY A 17 3.69 -2.19 7.16
CA GLY A 17 4.85 -2.68 7.92
C GLY A 17 6.20 -2.33 7.30
N ILE A 18 6.30 -1.20 6.57
CA ILE A 18 7.54 -0.77 5.91
C ILE A 18 7.96 0.63 6.35
N LYS A 19 9.21 1.02 6.04
CA LYS A 19 9.70 2.36 6.38
C LYS A 19 8.98 3.44 5.56
N PRO A 20 8.66 4.61 6.13
CA PRO A 20 8.08 5.74 5.38
C PRO A 20 8.94 6.18 4.20
N SER A 21 10.26 6.05 4.29
CA SER A 21 11.18 6.34 3.18
C SER A 21 10.93 5.44 1.96
N THR A 22 10.54 4.18 2.17
CA THR A 22 10.16 3.26 1.09
C THR A 22 8.89 3.73 0.37
N ILE A 23 7.90 4.23 1.12
CA ILE A 23 6.69 4.82 0.54
C ILE A 23 7.03 6.08 -0.25
N ARG A 24 7.84 7.00 0.31
CA ARG A 24 8.28 8.22 -0.39
C ARG A 24 9.03 7.89 -1.69
N ARG A 25 9.89 6.87 -1.67
CA ARG A 25 10.57 6.38 -2.87
C ARG A 25 9.57 5.85 -3.90
N ARG A 26 8.59 5.04 -3.50
CA ARG A 26 7.53 4.54 -4.40
C ARG A 26 6.70 5.67 -5.02
N ILE A 27 6.41 6.73 -4.26
CA ILE A 27 5.73 7.94 -4.76
C ILE A 27 6.59 8.65 -5.80
N LEU A 28 7.89 8.86 -5.51
CA LEU A 28 8.83 9.50 -6.42
C LEU A 28 8.97 8.73 -7.73
N GLU A 29 9.07 7.40 -7.64
CA GLU A 29 9.11 6.47 -8.77
C GLU A 29 7.75 6.26 -9.44
N ARG A 30 6.68 6.88 -8.92
CA ARG A 30 5.28 6.70 -9.36
C ARG A 30 4.83 5.24 -9.45
N ARG A 31 5.30 4.41 -8.52
CA ARG A 31 4.93 2.99 -8.42
C ARG A 31 3.61 2.74 -7.68
N ILE A 32 3.07 3.75 -7.02
CA ILE A 32 1.80 3.70 -6.30
C ILE A 32 1.00 4.97 -6.61
N ASP A 33 -0.32 4.87 -6.53
CA ASP A 33 -1.20 6.02 -6.66
C ASP A 33 -1.08 6.93 -5.43
N TYR A 34 -1.14 8.23 -5.68
CA TYR A 34 -1.11 9.24 -4.63
C TYR A 34 -1.87 10.49 -5.06
N VAL A 35 -2.38 11.21 -4.08
CA VAL A 35 -3.02 12.51 -4.23
C VAL A 35 -2.08 13.57 -3.70
N LYS A 36 -1.72 14.54 -4.55
CA LYS A 36 -0.89 15.68 -4.16
C LYS A 36 -1.77 16.87 -3.83
N HIS A 37 -1.64 17.41 -2.62
CA HIS A 37 -2.30 18.62 -2.17
C HIS A 37 -1.25 19.65 -1.75
N GLY A 38 -0.76 20.42 -2.73
CA GLY A 38 0.34 21.36 -2.51
C GLY A 38 1.63 20.66 -2.07
N ARG A 39 2.07 20.93 -0.83
CA ARG A 39 3.23 20.29 -0.19
C ARG A 39 2.90 18.94 0.46
N ALA A 40 1.62 18.68 0.71
CA ALA A 40 1.17 17.44 1.32
C ALA A 40 0.94 16.36 0.26
N VAL A 41 1.28 15.12 0.59
CA VAL A 41 0.93 13.94 -0.19
C VAL A 41 0.02 13.07 0.65
N ARG A 42 -1.00 12.51 0.00
CA ARG A 42 -1.95 11.56 0.57
C ARG A 42 -2.00 10.31 -0.29
N ILE A 43 -2.29 9.18 0.32
CA ILE A 43 -2.33 7.87 -0.33
C ILE A 43 -3.74 7.33 -0.13
N PRO A 44 -4.48 7.02 -1.20
CA PRO A 44 -5.78 6.37 -1.07
C PRO A 44 -5.65 5.04 -0.30
N VAL A 45 -6.59 4.75 0.60
CA VAL A 45 -6.63 3.46 1.32
C VAL A 45 -6.65 2.30 0.33
N GLU A 46 -7.36 2.46 -0.77
CA GLU A 46 -7.55 1.46 -1.82
C GLU A 46 -6.20 1.06 -2.45
N THR A 47 -5.27 2.01 -2.60
CA THR A 47 -3.91 1.73 -3.08
C THR A 47 -3.14 0.82 -2.12
N VAL A 48 -3.30 1.02 -0.81
CA VAL A 48 -2.66 0.17 0.20
C VAL A 48 -3.25 -1.24 0.18
N GLU A 49 -4.59 -1.35 0.11
CA GLU A 49 -5.28 -2.64 -0.01
C GLU A 49 -4.90 -3.40 -1.27
N GLN A 50 -4.75 -2.71 -2.40
CA GLN A 50 -4.29 -3.30 -3.65
C GLN A 50 -2.87 -3.87 -3.53
N ILE A 51 -1.97 -3.17 -2.86
CA ILE A 51 -0.60 -3.67 -2.60
C ILE A 51 -0.65 -4.94 -1.77
N ILE A 52 -1.44 -4.97 -0.70
CA ILE A 52 -1.59 -6.13 0.18
C ILE A 52 -2.16 -7.31 -0.62
N THR A 53 -3.25 -7.09 -1.34
CA THR A 53 -3.95 -8.13 -2.11
C THR A 53 -3.05 -8.70 -3.22
N THR A 54 -2.31 -7.85 -3.93
CA THR A 54 -1.40 -8.28 -5.01
C THR A 54 -0.17 -9.02 -4.47
N GLY A 55 0.32 -8.59 -3.30
CA GLY A 55 1.44 -9.20 -2.60
C GLY A 55 1.07 -10.45 -1.80
N PHE A 56 -0.21 -10.75 -1.63
CA PHE A 56 -0.69 -11.90 -0.88
C PHE A 56 -0.21 -13.20 -1.53
N ARG A 57 0.36 -14.09 -0.71
CA ARG A 57 0.79 -15.43 -1.11
C ARG A 57 0.21 -16.43 -0.10
N PRO A 58 -0.67 -17.34 -0.54
CA PRO A 58 -1.22 -18.34 0.37
C PRO A 58 -0.10 -19.26 0.85
N ALA A 59 -0.27 -19.79 2.07
CA ALA A 59 0.62 -20.81 2.58
C ALA A 59 0.55 -22.07 1.70
N ILE A 60 1.68 -22.73 1.49
CA ILE A 60 1.70 -24.05 0.85
C ILE A 60 1.06 -25.01 1.84
N THR A 61 -0.18 -25.39 1.60
CA THR A 61 -0.82 -26.49 2.33
C THR A 61 -0.26 -27.79 1.78
N GLU A 62 0.40 -28.58 2.62
CA GLU A 62 0.71 -29.97 2.28
C GLU A 62 -0.59 -30.68 1.92
N GLN A 63 -0.71 -31.10 0.66
CA GLN A 63 -1.71 -32.09 0.30
C GLN A 63 -1.32 -33.38 1.01
N THR A 64 -1.87 -33.60 2.19
CA THR A 64 -1.89 -34.93 2.81
C THR A 64 -2.71 -35.81 1.87
N ASN A 65 -2.01 -36.56 1.01
CA ASN A 65 -2.57 -37.70 0.31
C ASN A 65 -3.17 -38.63 1.37
N VAL A 66 -4.49 -38.76 1.35
CA VAL A 66 -5.23 -39.87 1.97
C VAL A 66 -5.80 -40.75 0.87
#